data_AF-A0A0U0W9V7-F1
#
_entry.id   AF-A0A0U0W9V7-F1
#
_cell.length_a   1.000
_cell.length_b   1.000
_cell.length_c   1.000
_cell.angle_alpha   90.00
_cell.angle_beta   90.00
_cell.angle_gamma   90.00
#
_symmetry.space_group_name_H-M   'P 1'
#
loop_
_entity.id
_entity.type
_entity.pdbx_description
1 polymer ?
#
loop_
_entity_poly.entity_id
_entity_poly.type
_entity_poly.pdbx_seq_one_letter_code
_entity_poly.pdbx_strand_id
1 'polypeptide(L)'
;MTPENASNWRDLADQLTPEQVTELEDSENGYRRRATLPKPWWSTAPRSDTDIARLLIELARQRSAHNIAVAMIGDVAPPPAAVKVYDWDDADTPDAFRRVDVCSALVKTQYEEISVELGGVQTLDGSVEYQIRLPGDTILSLDEAGELAAAINAAISAAPAKLDGWTGA
;
A
#
# COMPACT_ATOMS: atom_id res chain seq x y z
N MET A 1 5.81 -25.15 3.78
CA MET A 1 4.45 -25.04 3.22
C MET A 1 4.33 -23.65 2.59
N THR A 2 3.79 -23.50 1.38
CA THR A 2 3.64 -22.18 0.76
C THR A 2 2.43 -21.43 1.32
N PRO A 3 2.46 -20.08 1.41
CA PRO A 3 1.34 -19.27 1.90
C PRO A 3 -0.02 -19.64 1.29
N GLU A 4 -0.02 -19.94 -0.01
CA GLU A 4 -1.22 -20.24 -0.78
C GLU A 4 -1.87 -21.58 -0.43
N ASN A 5 -1.10 -22.54 0.09
CA ASN A 5 -1.57 -23.88 0.44
C ASN A 5 -1.99 -24.01 1.91
N ALA A 6 -1.81 -22.96 2.73
CA ALA A 6 -2.27 -22.94 4.11
C ALA A 6 -3.81 -23.03 4.17
N SER A 7 -4.33 -23.79 5.13
CA SER A 7 -5.77 -23.86 5.42
C SER A 7 -6.16 -23.10 6.68
N ASN A 8 -5.17 -22.77 7.52
CA ASN A 8 -5.30 -21.96 8.72
C ASN A 8 -4.14 -20.96 8.80
N TRP A 9 -4.36 -19.80 9.41
CA TRP A 9 -3.31 -18.83 9.69
C TRP A 9 -2.17 -19.43 10.53
N ARG A 10 -2.49 -20.38 11.43
CA ARG A 10 -1.50 -21.07 12.27
C ARG A 10 -0.51 -21.91 11.47
N ASP A 11 -0.93 -22.41 10.31
CA ASP A 11 -0.03 -23.18 9.44
C ASP A 11 1.12 -22.28 8.92
N LEU A 12 0.95 -20.94 8.96
CA LEU A 12 1.95 -19.95 8.56
C LEU A 12 2.75 -19.38 9.72
N ALA A 13 2.58 -19.86 10.96
CA ALA A 13 3.24 -19.29 12.14
C ALA A 13 4.78 -19.24 12.01
N ASP A 14 5.40 -20.24 11.38
CA ASP A 14 6.86 -20.30 11.16
C ASP A 14 7.36 -19.24 10.15
N GLN A 15 6.47 -18.60 9.41
CA GLN A 15 6.76 -17.54 8.43
C GLN A 15 6.38 -16.14 8.94
N LEU A 16 5.90 -16.06 10.19
CA LEU A 16 5.48 -14.83 10.85
C LEU A 16 6.46 -14.47 11.96
N THR A 17 6.54 -13.18 12.30
CA THR A 17 7.27 -12.76 13.50
C THR A 17 6.46 -13.10 14.75
N PRO A 18 7.10 -13.24 15.93
CA PRO A 18 6.39 -13.49 17.19
C PRO A 18 5.30 -12.44 17.49
N GLU A 19 5.56 -11.17 17.16
CA GLU A 19 4.60 -10.07 17.33
C GLU A 19 3.40 -10.26 16.40
N GLN A 20 3.63 -10.63 15.13
CA GLN A 20 2.56 -10.86 14.17
C GLN A 20 1.69 -12.06 14.55
N VAL A 21 2.28 -13.12 15.12
CA VAL A 21 1.53 -14.25 15.68
C VAL A 21 0.65 -13.78 16.83
N THR A 22 1.20 -13.01 17.77
CA THR A 22 0.46 -12.47 18.92
C THR A 22 -0.73 -11.62 18.47
N GLU A 23 -0.53 -10.73 17.49
CA GLU A 23 -1.61 -9.90 16.96
C GLU A 23 -2.73 -10.70 16.26
N LEU A 24 -2.38 -11.80 15.58
CA LEU A 24 -3.37 -12.69 14.97
C LEU A 24 -4.19 -13.45 16.03
N GLU A 25 -3.54 -13.89 17.11
CA GLU A 25 -4.23 -14.51 18.25
C GLU A 25 -5.19 -13.52 18.94
N ASP A 26 -4.72 -12.30 19.20
CA ASP A 26 -5.53 -11.23 19.77
C ASP A 26 -6.70 -10.85 18.86
N SER A 27 -6.46 -10.80 17.55
CA SER A 27 -7.50 -10.55 16.55
C SER A 27 -8.54 -11.68 16.54
N GLU A 28 -8.11 -12.95 16.51
CA GLU A 28 -9.00 -14.11 16.57
C GLU A 28 -9.88 -14.08 17.81
N ASN A 29 -9.28 -13.85 18.98
CA ASN A 29 -9.98 -13.73 20.26
C ASN A 29 -10.97 -12.54 20.24
N GLY A 30 -10.54 -11.40 19.72
CA GLY A 30 -11.36 -10.19 19.58
C GLY A 30 -12.54 -10.38 18.64
N TYR A 31 -12.38 -11.08 17.52
CA TYR A 31 -13.47 -11.39 16.59
C TYR A 31 -14.45 -12.40 17.19
N ARG A 32 -13.95 -13.50 17.79
CA ARG A 32 -14.82 -14.49 18.46
C ARG A 32 -15.61 -13.87 19.60
N ARG A 33 -14.98 -13.02 20.42
CA ARG A 33 -15.70 -12.28 21.47
C ARG A 33 -16.76 -11.35 20.89
N ARG A 34 -16.48 -10.66 19.78
CA ARG A 34 -17.48 -9.80 19.12
C ARG A 34 -18.63 -10.59 18.49
N ALA A 35 -18.37 -11.82 18.03
CA ALA A 35 -19.39 -12.70 17.49
C ALA A 35 -20.48 -13.07 18.50
N THR A 36 -20.15 -13.11 19.81
CA THR A 36 -21.13 -13.40 20.88
C THR A 36 -21.98 -12.20 21.31
N LEU A 37 -21.60 -10.99 20.91
CA LEU A 37 -22.32 -9.76 21.26
C LEU A 37 -23.44 -9.48 20.25
N PRO A 38 -24.44 -8.62 20.56
CA PRO A 38 -25.37 -8.12 19.56
C PRO A 38 -24.65 -7.46 18.38
N LYS A 39 -25.20 -7.58 17.16
CA LYS A 39 -24.64 -6.97 15.94
C LYS A 39 -25.32 -5.63 15.65
N PRO A 40 -24.61 -4.49 15.76
CA PRO A 40 -25.12 -3.22 15.25
C PRO A 40 -25.30 -3.29 13.73
N TRP A 41 -26.30 -2.61 13.20
CA TRP A 41 -26.59 -2.59 11.76
C TRP A 41 -25.44 -2.04 10.90
N TRP A 42 -24.58 -1.18 11.47
CA TRP A 42 -23.40 -0.62 10.81
C TRP A 42 -22.14 -1.49 10.89
N SER A 43 -22.16 -2.61 11.64
CA SER A 43 -20.97 -3.42 11.86
C SER A 43 -20.72 -4.39 10.70
N THR A 44 -19.58 -4.24 10.04
CA THR A 44 -19.08 -5.10 8.96
C THR A 44 -18.09 -6.17 9.44
N ALA A 45 -17.78 -6.22 10.74
CA ALA A 45 -16.80 -7.15 11.28
C ALA A 45 -17.21 -8.63 11.06
N PRO A 46 -16.26 -9.53 10.77
CA PRO A 46 -16.55 -10.95 10.62
C PRO A 46 -17.06 -11.52 11.95
N ARG A 47 -18.03 -12.43 11.87
CA ARG A 47 -18.65 -13.04 13.06
C ARG A 47 -18.92 -14.54 12.93
N SER A 48 -18.98 -15.09 11.72
CA SER A 48 -19.00 -16.54 11.56
C SER A 48 -17.58 -17.09 11.70
N ASP A 49 -17.42 -18.32 12.18
CA ASP A 49 -16.10 -18.95 12.27
C ASP A 49 -15.41 -19.00 10.90
N THR A 50 -16.17 -19.23 9.83
CA THR A 50 -15.68 -19.22 8.45
C THR A 50 -15.15 -17.84 8.03
N ASP A 51 -15.88 -16.76 8.30
CA ASP A 51 -15.45 -15.40 7.93
C ASP A 51 -14.23 -14.96 8.75
N ILE A 52 -14.20 -15.32 10.04
CA ILE A 52 -13.07 -15.04 10.92
C ILE A 52 -11.83 -15.79 10.43
N ALA A 53 -11.96 -17.09 10.15
CA ALA A 53 -10.86 -17.90 9.63
C ALA A 53 -10.35 -17.37 8.28
N ARG A 54 -11.26 -17.01 7.37
CA ARG A 54 -10.92 -16.42 6.06
C ARG A 54 -10.13 -15.11 6.21
N LEU A 55 -10.60 -14.19 7.06
CA LEU A 55 -9.88 -12.93 7.28
C LEU A 55 -8.49 -13.17 7.88
N LEU A 56 -8.39 -14.05 8.88
CA LEU A 56 -7.11 -14.31 9.54
C LEU A 56 -6.09 -14.97 8.62
N ILE A 57 -6.51 -15.91 7.77
CA ILE A 57 -5.61 -16.53 6.81
C ILE A 57 -5.18 -15.57 5.70
N GLU A 58 -6.07 -14.66 5.25
CA GLU A 58 -5.72 -13.59 4.31
C GLU A 58 -4.65 -12.66 4.91
N LEU A 59 -4.84 -12.22 6.15
CA LEU A 59 -3.86 -11.39 6.87
C LEU A 59 -2.52 -12.11 7.08
N ALA A 60 -2.55 -13.38 7.47
CA ALA A 60 -1.33 -14.17 7.66
C ALA A 60 -0.58 -14.40 6.34
N ARG A 61 -1.29 -14.64 5.23
CA ARG A 61 -0.68 -14.74 3.90
C ARG A 61 -0.01 -13.45 3.50
N GLN A 62 -0.66 -12.30 3.69
CA GLN A 62 -0.07 -10.99 3.38
C GLN A 62 1.20 -10.75 4.19
N ARG A 63 1.15 -10.98 5.52
CA ARG A 63 2.30 -10.80 6.42
C ARG A 63 3.44 -11.76 6.09
N SER A 64 3.11 -13.02 5.81
CA SER A 64 4.08 -14.03 5.40
C SER A 64 4.76 -13.66 4.08
N ALA A 65 4.01 -13.18 3.09
CA ALA A 65 4.56 -12.71 1.82
C ALA A 65 5.50 -11.51 2.04
N HIS A 66 5.09 -10.55 2.87
CA HIS A 66 5.94 -9.41 3.25
C HIS A 66 7.24 -9.87 3.92
N ASN A 67 7.18 -10.77 4.90
CA ASN A 67 8.38 -11.24 5.61
C ASN A 67 9.34 -12.00 4.68
N ILE A 68 8.79 -12.81 3.76
CA ILE A 68 9.59 -13.49 2.75
C ILE A 68 10.25 -12.47 1.83
N ALA A 69 9.49 -11.47 1.34
CA ALA A 69 10.01 -10.41 0.50
C ALA A 69 11.17 -9.65 1.18
N VAL A 70 11.00 -9.26 2.45
CA VAL A 70 12.04 -8.59 3.24
C VAL A 70 13.27 -9.49 3.40
N ALA A 71 13.09 -10.78 3.65
CA ALA A 71 14.21 -11.73 3.78
C ALA A 71 14.96 -11.95 2.45
N MET A 72 14.28 -11.88 1.31
CA MET A 72 14.86 -12.07 -0.02
C MET A 72 15.58 -10.81 -0.53
N ILE A 73 14.97 -9.64 -0.34
CA ILE A 73 15.43 -8.36 -0.87
C ILE A 73 16.51 -7.74 0.04
N GLY A 74 16.43 -7.98 1.34
CA GLY A 74 17.25 -7.30 2.34
C GLY A 74 16.75 -5.88 2.65
N ASP A 75 17.56 -5.13 3.39
CA ASP A 75 17.18 -3.79 3.84
C ASP A 75 17.49 -2.73 2.77
N VAL A 76 16.48 -2.44 1.94
CA VAL A 76 16.50 -1.30 1.02
C VAL A 76 15.83 -0.12 1.72
N ALA A 77 16.63 0.91 2.03
CA ALA A 77 16.16 2.09 2.73
C ALA A 77 14.99 2.76 1.97
N PRO A 78 13.93 3.18 2.67
CA PRO A 78 12.85 3.92 2.04
C PRO A 78 13.33 5.28 1.52
N PRO A 79 12.74 5.80 0.43
CA PRO A 79 13.11 7.12 -0.08
C PRO A 79 12.82 8.19 0.98
N PRO A 80 13.72 9.15 1.25
CA PRO A 80 13.52 10.15 2.31
C PRO A 80 12.25 10.99 2.15
N ALA A 81 11.76 11.14 0.92
CA ALA A 81 10.54 11.89 0.60
C ALA A 81 9.25 11.07 0.78
N ALA A 82 9.33 9.76 1.00
CA ALA A 82 8.15 8.91 1.08
C ALA A 82 7.39 9.16 2.40
N VAL A 83 6.12 9.55 2.29
CA VAL A 83 5.18 9.58 3.43
C VAL A 83 4.55 8.21 3.68
N LYS A 84 4.52 7.36 2.64
CA LYS A 84 4.07 5.98 2.73
C LYS A 84 4.87 5.09 1.81
N VAL A 85 5.20 3.91 2.30
CA VAL A 85 5.92 2.87 1.56
C VAL A 85 5.06 1.62 1.58
N TYR A 86 4.80 1.06 0.40
CA TYR A 86 4.00 -0.15 0.25
C TYR A 86 4.92 -1.39 0.29
N ASP A 87 4.30 -2.56 0.39
CA ASP A 87 4.99 -3.84 0.31
C ASP A 87 5.67 -4.01 -1.06
N TRP A 88 6.65 -4.91 -1.11
CA TRP A 88 7.30 -5.29 -2.36
C TRP A 88 6.36 -6.17 -3.20
N ASP A 89 6.12 -5.73 -4.43
CA ASP A 89 5.54 -6.51 -5.52
C ASP A 89 6.65 -7.32 -6.21
N ASP A 90 6.29 -8.50 -6.73
CA ASP A 90 7.17 -9.41 -7.48
C ASP A 90 8.51 -9.72 -6.77
N ALA A 91 8.45 -9.85 -5.44
CA ALA A 91 9.61 -9.93 -4.55
C ALA A 91 10.55 -11.13 -4.81
N ASP A 92 10.08 -12.15 -5.52
CA ASP A 92 10.86 -13.32 -5.93
C ASP A 92 11.58 -13.15 -7.27
N THR A 93 11.47 -11.98 -7.90
CA THR A 93 12.07 -11.66 -9.18
C THR A 93 13.17 -10.59 -9.05
N PRO A 94 14.12 -10.52 -10.01
CA PRO A 94 15.07 -9.41 -10.09
C PRO A 94 14.43 -8.04 -10.34
N ASP A 95 13.17 -8.03 -10.80
CA ASP A 95 12.41 -6.82 -11.14
C ASP A 95 11.49 -6.38 -9.99
N ALA A 96 11.67 -6.95 -8.79
CA ALA A 96 10.93 -6.60 -7.60
C ALA A 96 10.92 -5.08 -7.37
N PHE A 97 9.74 -4.55 -7.09
CA PHE A 97 9.53 -3.13 -6.91
C PHE A 97 8.55 -2.87 -5.77
N ARG A 98 8.54 -1.67 -5.21
CA ARG A 98 7.49 -1.24 -4.29
C ARG A 98 7.02 0.16 -4.63
N ARG A 99 5.75 0.43 -4.37
CA ARG A 99 5.19 1.76 -4.53
C ARG A 99 5.55 2.63 -3.33
N VAL A 100 5.68 3.94 -3.57
CA VAL A 100 5.81 4.96 -2.53
C VAL A 100 4.86 6.11 -2.83
N ASP A 101 4.25 6.66 -1.78
CA ASP A 101 3.55 7.94 -1.87
C ASP A 101 4.43 9.02 -1.24
N VAL A 102 4.50 10.19 -1.87
CA VAL A 102 5.36 11.31 -1.46
C VAL A 102 4.51 12.47 -0.96
N CYS A 103 3.64 13.00 -1.81
CA CYS A 103 2.73 14.06 -1.42
C CYS A 103 1.47 14.03 -2.27
N SER A 104 0.41 14.64 -1.76
CA SER A 104 -0.79 14.91 -2.53
C SER A 104 -1.23 16.35 -2.31
N ALA A 105 -1.81 16.94 -3.35
CA ALA A 105 -2.45 18.23 -3.32
C ALA A 105 -3.86 18.11 -3.89
N LEU A 106 -4.83 18.77 -3.27
CA LEU A 106 -6.19 18.84 -3.77
C LEU A 106 -6.37 20.18 -4.50
N VAL A 107 -6.75 20.10 -5.77
CA VAL A 107 -7.10 21.25 -6.60
C VAL A 107 -8.62 21.30 -6.70
N LYS A 108 -9.23 22.37 -6.20
CA LYS A 108 -10.68 22.53 -6.27
C LYS A 108 -11.05 23.12 -7.62
N THR A 109 -11.92 22.42 -8.33
CA THR A 109 -12.58 22.95 -9.52
C THR A 109 -14.02 23.33 -9.19
N GLN A 110 -14.71 23.92 -10.16
CA GLN A 110 -16.12 24.23 -10.10
C GLN A 110 -17.03 22.98 -10.04
N TYR A 111 -16.52 21.81 -10.46
CA TYR A 111 -17.30 20.56 -10.54
C TYR A 111 -16.86 19.51 -9.52
N GLU A 112 -15.57 19.46 -9.19
CA GLU A 112 -14.99 18.42 -8.35
C GLU A 112 -13.66 18.84 -7.70
N GLU A 113 -13.18 18.01 -6.78
CA GLU A 113 -11.86 18.15 -6.18
C GLU A 113 -10.91 17.13 -6.82
N ILE A 114 -9.86 17.62 -7.48
CA ILE A 114 -8.87 16.81 -8.17
C ILE A 114 -7.72 16.52 -7.22
N SER A 115 -7.44 15.24 -6.99
CA SER A 115 -6.22 14.82 -6.30
C SER A 115 -5.05 14.79 -7.29
N VAL A 116 -4.03 15.60 -7.01
CA VAL A 116 -2.72 15.54 -7.66
C VAL A 116 -1.79 14.79 -6.74
N GLU A 117 -1.35 13.60 -7.14
CA GLU A 117 -0.53 12.73 -6.29
C GLU A 117 0.86 12.55 -6.89
N LEU A 118 1.88 12.87 -6.11
CA LEU A 118 3.25 12.46 -6.40
C LEU A 118 3.50 11.12 -5.69
N GLY A 119 3.74 10.10 -6.50
CA GLY A 119 4.20 8.80 -6.04
C GLY A 119 5.47 8.38 -6.78
N GLY A 120 5.93 7.17 -6.48
CA GLY A 120 7.01 6.57 -7.23
C GLY A 120 7.05 5.06 -7.10
N VAL A 121 7.94 4.46 -7.88
CA VAL A 121 8.26 3.05 -7.85
C VAL A 121 9.72 2.93 -7.45
N GLN A 122 9.99 2.26 -6.33
CA GLN A 122 11.34 1.98 -5.86
C GLN A 122 11.76 0.57 -6.26
N THR A 123 12.96 0.43 -6.83
CA THR A 123 13.57 -0.84 -7.22
C THR A 123 14.59 -1.34 -6.19
N LEU A 124 15.08 -2.57 -6.37
CA LEU A 124 16.03 -3.24 -5.46
C LEU A 124 17.34 -2.49 -5.23
N ASP A 125 17.81 -1.70 -6.20
CA ASP A 125 19.01 -0.87 -6.08
C ASP A 125 18.78 0.41 -5.26
N GLY A 126 17.55 0.60 -4.76
CA GLY A 126 17.12 1.77 -4.00
C GLY A 126 16.76 2.97 -4.87
N SER A 127 16.90 2.89 -6.20
CA SER A 127 16.49 3.95 -7.11
C SER A 127 14.96 4.07 -7.13
N VAL A 128 14.48 5.28 -7.43
CA VAL A 128 13.04 5.60 -7.43
C VAL A 128 12.70 6.32 -8.71
N GLU A 129 11.73 5.80 -9.44
CA GLU A 129 11.09 6.49 -10.54
C GLU A 129 9.84 7.23 -10.02
N TYR A 130 9.84 8.55 -10.05
CA TYR A 130 8.71 9.37 -9.60
C TYR A 130 7.72 9.64 -10.72
N GLN A 131 6.43 9.57 -10.39
CA GLN A 131 5.32 9.79 -11.32
C GLN A 131 4.24 10.65 -10.66
N ILE A 132 3.66 11.55 -11.45
CA ILE A 132 2.49 12.33 -11.04
C ILE A 132 1.25 11.61 -11.55
N ARG A 133 0.32 11.30 -10.63
CA ARG A 133 -0.96 10.67 -10.93
C ARG A 133 -2.06 11.72 -10.84
N LEU A 134 -2.92 11.74 -11.86
CA LEU A 134 -4.11 12.56 -11.96
C LEU A 134 -5.31 11.65 -12.23
N PRO A 135 -6.52 11.97 -11.73
CA PRO A 135 -7.73 11.25 -12.09
C PRO A 135 -8.01 11.39 -13.61
N GLY A 136 -8.41 10.29 -14.24
CA GLY A 136 -8.74 10.23 -15.66
C GLY A 136 -10.02 11.02 -16.00
N ASP A 137 -10.06 11.61 -17.20
CA ASP A 137 -11.17 12.39 -17.79
C ASP A 137 -11.48 13.76 -17.17
N THR A 138 -10.48 14.44 -16.60
CA THR A 138 -10.64 15.78 -16.03
C THR A 138 -10.84 16.86 -17.12
N ILE A 139 -11.92 17.65 -17.06
CA ILE A 139 -12.14 18.84 -17.90
C ILE A 139 -11.96 20.09 -17.04
N LEU A 140 -11.09 21.02 -17.47
CA LEU A 140 -10.73 22.23 -16.72
C LEU A 140 -11.04 23.50 -17.51
N SER A 141 -11.45 24.54 -16.81
CA SER A 141 -11.33 25.92 -17.27
C SER A 141 -9.86 26.37 -17.27
N LEU A 142 -9.58 27.53 -17.90
CA LEU A 142 -8.22 28.08 -17.98
C LEU A 142 -7.63 28.41 -16.59
N ASP A 143 -8.44 28.92 -15.67
CA ASP A 143 -7.99 29.26 -14.32
C ASP A 143 -7.69 27.98 -13.52
N GLU A 144 -8.56 26.97 -13.60
CA GLU A 144 -8.36 25.66 -12.96
C GLU A 144 -7.14 24.92 -13.55
N ALA A 145 -6.86 25.07 -14.85
CA ALA A 145 -5.65 24.56 -15.47
C ALA A 145 -4.39 25.26 -14.94
N GLY A 146 -4.47 26.57 -14.62
CA GLY A 146 -3.39 27.31 -13.99
C GLY A 146 -3.10 26.84 -12.56
N GLU A 147 -4.15 26.58 -11.78
CA GLU A 147 -4.01 26.02 -10.43
C GLU A 147 -3.45 24.59 -10.45
N LEU A 148 -3.91 23.75 -11.39
CA LEU A 148 -3.33 22.42 -11.60
C LEU A 148 -1.85 22.49 -11.98
N ALA A 149 -1.47 23.40 -12.89
CA ALA A 149 -0.07 23.59 -13.26
C ALA A 149 0.78 24.06 -12.07
N ALA A 150 0.25 24.92 -11.19
CA ALA A 150 0.94 25.33 -9.97
C ALA A 150 1.11 24.15 -8.99
N ALA A 151 0.09 23.32 -8.80
CA ALA A 151 0.15 22.13 -7.96
C ALA A 151 1.16 21.10 -8.50
N ILE A 152 1.18 20.88 -9.82
CA ILE A 152 2.17 20.02 -10.49
C ILE A 152 3.58 20.58 -10.27
N ASN A 153 3.81 21.88 -10.47
CA ASN A 153 5.12 22.49 -10.26
C ASN A 153 5.57 22.39 -8.79
N ALA A 154 4.65 22.53 -7.84
CA ALA A 154 4.94 22.34 -6.43
C ALA A 154 5.34 20.88 -6.13
N ALA A 155 4.63 19.91 -6.72
CA ALA A 155 4.98 18.49 -6.61
C ALA A 155 6.36 18.18 -7.22
N ILE A 156 6.65 18.68 -8.43
CA ILE A 156 7.96 18.55 -9.08
C ILE A 156 9.06 19.14 -8.19
N SER A 157 8.82 20.31 -7.60
CA SER A 157 9.78 20.97 -6.70
C SER A 157 10.00 20.20 -5.39
N ALA A 158 9.04 19.40 -4.97
CA ALA A 158 9.13 18.54 -3.78
C ALA A 158 9.84 17.20 -4.06
N ALA A 159 9.98 16.80 -5.33
CA ALA A 159 10.70 15.58 -5.68
C ALA A 159 12.20 15.74 -5.40
N PRO A 160 12.87 14.74 -4.79
CA PRO A 160 14.31 14.78 -4.62
C PRO A 160 14.98 14.77 -6.01
N ALA A 161 15.95 15.64 -6.22
CA ALA A 161 16.52 15.92 -7.53
C ALA A 161 17.07 14.67 -8.25
N LYS A 162 16.31 14.18 -9.25
CA LYS A 162 16.74 13.58 -10.53
C LYS A 162 15.51 13.07 -11.29
N LEU A 163 15.05 13.85 -12.26
CA LEU A 163 14.19 13.40 -13.36
C LEU A 163 14.99 13.58 -14.66
N ASP A 164 16.10 12.86 -14.79
CA ASP A 164 16.87 12.82 -16.02
C ASP A 164 16.61 11.48 -16.72
N GLY A 165 15.96 11.53 -17.88
CA GLY A 165 15.91 10.39 -18.81
C GLY A 165 14.53 9.81 -19.09
N TRP A 166 13.60 10.63 -19.59
CA TRP A 166 12.44 10.08 -20.31
C TRP A 166 12.84 9.77 -21.77
N THR A 167 12.89 8.49 -22.12
CA THR A 167 12.72 8.02 -23.50
C THR A 167 11.47 7.15 -23.52
N GLY A 168 10.34 7.75 -23.88
CA GLY A 168 9.05 7.07 -23.94
C GLY A 168 9.04 5.91 -24.93
N ALA A 169 8.35 4.84 -24.54
CA ALA A 169 7.80 3.80 -25.41
C ALA A 169 6.28 3.85 -25.33
#